data_AF-A0A9Q4ASH2-F1
#
_entry.id   AF-A0A9Q4ASH2-F1
#
_cell.length_a   1.000
_cell.length_b   1.000
_cell.length_c   1.000
_cell.angle_alpha   90.00
_cell.angle_beta   90.00
_cell.angle_gamma   90.00
#
_symmetry.space_group_name_H-M   'P 1'
#
loop_
_entity.id
_entity.type
_entity.pdbx_description
1 polymer ?
#
loop_
_entity_poly.entity_id
_entity_poly.type
_entity_poly.pdbx_seq_one_letter_code
_entity_poly.pdbx_strand_id
1 'polypeptide(L)'
;MFVIDWAQILFPALAGFLVVGPLLATGLYVKSQRLASGARLSFGGMLFPRGGMHLFFVGAVLMTLMLIWVRAAVLLYALLFGWRPFPGFDQVTTMLLTTPEGISKLVVGTAIGGLFAAFSFAIGAFSIPLVLDRHHDAFSAIGLSMSFVTNNIPATLVWAALVVGLVLVSLVTGLLGLIIIFPLLGHATWHAYLAEQGE
;
A
#
# COMPACT_ATOMS: atom_id res chain seq x y z
N MET A 1 -31.78 -9.35 16.90
CA MET A 1 -31.37 -9.56 15.50
C MET A 1 -30.20 -8.61 15.27
N PHE A 2 -28.96 -9.11 15.20
CA PHE A 2 -27.79 -8.25 14.96
C PHE A 2 -27.88 -7.74 13.53
N VAL A 3 -28.21 -6.46 13.36
CA VAL A 3 -28.17 -5.81 12.05
C VAL A 3 -26.69 -5.64 11.73
N ILE A 4 -26.18 -6.47 10.82
CA ILE A 4 -24.82 -6.34 10.32
C ILE A 4 -24.78 -5.09 9.46
N ASP A 5 -24.21 -4.02 10.01
CA ASP A 5 -24.05 -2.76 9.31
C ASP A 5 -22.76 -2.79 8.49
N TRP A 6 -22.68 -2.04 7.38
CA TRP A 6 -21.49 -2.04 6.51
C TRP A 6 -20.22 -1.65 7.28
N ALA A 7 -20.37 -0.78 8.29
CA ALA A 7 -19.30 -0.42 9.22
C ALA A 7 -18.66 -1.65 9.89
N GLN A 8 -19.48 -2.64 10.28
CA GLN A 8 -19.02 -3.81 11.02
C GLN A 8 -18.30 -4.83 10.14
N ILE A 9 -18.55 -4.85 8.83
CA ILE A 9 -17.85 -5.73 7.87
C ILE A 9 -16.59 -5.04 7.34
N LEU A 10 -16.67 -3.74 7.04
CA LEU A 10 -15.59 -3.01 6.37
C LEU A 10 -14.32 -2.99 7.22
N PHE A 11 -14.42 -2.71 8.53
CA PHE A 11 -13.26 -2.62 9.40
C PHE A 11 -12.51 -3.97 9.54
N PRO A 12 -13.16 -5.11 9.84
CA PRO A 12 -12.51 -6.42 9.86
C PRO A 12 -11.96 -6.84 8.49
N ALA A 13 -12.67 -6.57 7.39
CA ALA A 13 -12.21 -6.91 6.04
C ALA A 13 -10.94 -6.16 5.66
N LEU A 14 -10.91 -4.84 5.91
CA LEU A 14 -9.73 -4.00 5.68
C LEU A 14 -8.58 -4.42 6.61
N ALA A 15 -8.85 -4.71 7.88
CA ALA A 15 -7.84 -5.17 8.83
C ALA A 15 -7.25 -6.54 8.42
N GLY A 16 -8.08 -7.50 8.01
CA GLY A 16 -7.63 -8.81 7.53
C GLY A 16 -6.80 -8.69 6.24
N PHE A 17 -7.23 -7.83 5.31
CA PHE A 17 -6.46 -7.54 4.11
C PHE A 17 -5.11 -6.90 4.43
N LEU A 18 -5.04 -6.01 5.42
CA LEU A 18 -3.79 -5.39 5.88
C LEU A 18 -2.74 -6.43 6.33
N VAL A 19 -3.21 -7.50 6.98
CA VAL A 19 -2.37 -8.57 7.51
C VAL A 19 -1.96 -9.55 6.41
N VAL A 20 -2.88 -9.92 5.52
CA VAL A 20 -2.66 -10.95 4.49
C VAL A 20 -2.03 -10.38 3.22
N GLY A 21 -2.31 -9.11 2.91
CA GLY A 21 -1.86 -8.42 1.70
C GLY A 21 -0.34 -8.46 1.46
N PRO A 22 0.52 -8.20 2.47
CA PRO A 22 1.98 -8.28 2.33
C PRO A 22 2.49 -9.69 1.96
N LEU A 23 1.86 -10.75 2.48
CA LEU A 23 2.21 -12.14 2.16
C LEU A 23 1.76 -12.53 0.74
N LEU A 24 0.60 -12.03 0.29
CA LEU A 24 0.15 -12.24 -1.08
C LEU A 24 1.01 -11.48 -2.10
N ALA A 25 1.42 -10.26 -1.75
CA ALA A 25 2.28 -9.43 -2.59
C ALA A 25 3.61 -10.14 -2.90
N THR A 26 4.32 -10.65 -1.87
CA THR A 26 5.61 -11.33 -2.05
C THR A 26 5.51 -12.54 -2.99
N GLY A 27 4.49 -13.38 -2.85
CA GLY A 27 4.28 -14.54 -3.74
C GLY A 27 4.03 -14.15 -5.20
N LEU A 28 3.29 -13.06 -5.43
CA LEU A 28 3.01 -12.54 -6.78
C LEU A 28 4.24 -11.91 -7.44
N TYR A 29 5.07 -11.20 -6.68
CA TYR A 29 6.33 -10.65 -7.19
C TYR A 29 7.28 -11.75 -7.65
N VAL A 30 7.39 -12.84 -6.88
CA VAL A 30 8.20 -14.03 -7.27
C VAL A 30 7.67 -14.67 -8.55
N LYS A 31 6.34 -14.72 -8.72
CA LYS A 31 5.73 -15.21 -9.97
C LYS A 31 6.15 -14.34 -11.16
N SER A 32 6.05 -13.01 -11.04
CA SER A 32 6.42 -12.08 -12.11
C SER A 32 7.90 -12.19 -12.48
N GLN A 33 8.80 -12.26 -11.49
CA GLN A 33 10.23 -12.42 -11.72
C GLN A 33 10.56 -13.73 -12.46
N ARG A 34 9.93 -14.84 -12.08
CA ARG A 34 10.18 -16.13 -12.73
C ARG A 34 9.65 -16.18 -14.16
N LEU A 35 8.55 -15.49 -14.44
CA LEU A 35 8.03 -15.33 -15.79
C LEU A 35 8.98 -14.49 -16.66
N ALA A 36 9.50 -13.38 -16.12
CA ALA A 36 10.45 -12.52 -16.83
C ALA A 36 11.79 -13.23 -17.12
N SER A 37 12.24 -14.13 -16.25
CA SER A 37 13.49 -14.90 -16.41
C SER A 37 13.34 -16.25 -17.13
N GLY A 38 12.13 -16.59 -17.60
CA GLY A 38 11.85 -17.90 -18.24
C GLY A 38 12.01 -19.11 -17.31
N ALA A 39 12.10 -18.89 -15.99
CA ALA A 39 12.36 -19.92 -15.00
C ALA A 39 11.08 -20.70 -14.61
N ARG A 40 11.23 -21.97 -14.23
CA ARG A 40 10.09 -22.81 -13.80
C ARG A 40 9.43 -22.26 -12.52
N LEU A 41 8.12 -22.08 -12.60
CA LEU A 41 7.27 -21.73 -11.45
C LEU A 41 7.16 -22.92 -10.48
N SER A 42 7.41 -22.67 -9.20
CA SER A 42 7.19 -23.64 -8.12
C SER A 42 6.47 -22.94 -6.97
N PHE A 43 5.40 -23.54 -6.46
CA PHE A 43 4.64 -23.02 -5.32
C PHE A 43 5.51 -22.83 -4.09
N GLY A 44 6.40 -23.78 -3.78
CA GLY A 44 7.35 -23.65 -2.66
C GLY A 44 8.33 -22.49 -2.85
N GLY A 45 8.69 -22.18 -4.10
CA GLY A 45 9.52 -21.03 -4.43
C GLY A 45 8.83 -19.67 -4.26
N MET A 46 7.48 -19.63 -4.33
CA MET A 46 6.69 -18.42 -4.06
C MET A 46 6.52 -18.17 -2.56
N LEU A 47 6.41 -19.24 -1.77
CA LEU A 47 6.32 -19.17 -0.31
C LEU A 47 7.67 -18.84 0.34
N PHE A 48 8.77 -19.33 -0.24
CA PHE A 48 10.14 -19.13 0.26
C PHE A 48 11.07 -18.60 -0.83
N PRO A 49 10.99 -17.30 -1.17
CA PRO A 49 11.88 -16.70 -2.15
C PRO A 49 13.34 -16.65 -1.69
N ARG A 50 14.26 -16.74 -2.66
CA ARG A 50 15.67 -16.35 -2.43
C ARG A 50 15.72 -14.86 -2.08
N GLY A 51 16.52 -14.48 -1.07
CA GLY A 51 16.49 -13.12 -0.51
C GLY A 51 15.30 -12.85 0.42
N GLY A 52 14.55 -13.88 0.81
CA GLY A 52 13.34 -13.77 1.64
C GLY A 52 13.53 -13.02 2.96
N MET A 53 14.72 -13.05 3.57
CA MET A 53 15.01 -12.28 4.79
C MET A 53 15.02 -10.76 4.53
N HIS A 54 15.57 -10.31 3.39
CA HIS A 54 15.55 -8.89 3.03
C HIS A 54 14.15 -8.43 2.61
N LEU A 55 13.41 -9.26 1.87
CA LEU A 55 11.99 -9.01 1.56
C LEU A 55 11.14 -8.92 2.83
N PHE A 56 11.37 -9.83 3.77
CA PHE A 56 10.73 -9.80 5.08
C PHE A 56 11.06 -8.51 5.83
N PHE A 57 12.32 -8.08 5.80
CA PHE A 57 12.72 -6.83 6.45
C PHE A 57 12.05 -5.59 5.83
N VAL A 58 12.02 -5.48 4.49
CA VAL A 58 11.26 -4.42 3.80
C VAL A 58 9.79 -4.47 4.22
N GLY A 59 9.19 -5.67 4.24
CA GLY A 59 7.83 -5.89 4.72
C GLY A 59 7.63 -5.46 6.19
N ALA A 60 8.58 -5.76 7.07
CA ALA A 60 8.53 -5.40 8.48
C ALA A 60 8.65 -3.87 8.69
N VAL A 61 9.46 -3.18 7.89
CA VAL A 61 9.55 -1.71 7.88
C VAL A 61 8.22 -1.10 7.45
N LEU A 62 7.63 -1.59 6.35
CA LEU A 62 6.32 -1.13 5.87
C LEU A 62 5.21 -1.44 6.89
N MET A 63 5.24 -2.61 7.53
CA MET A 63 4.30 -2.97 8.59
C MET A 63 4.45 -2.07 9.81
N THR A 64 5.68 -1.74 10.21
CA THR A 64 5.94 -0.79 11.30
C THR A 64 5.39 0.60 10.95
N LEU A 65 5.64 1.07 9.72
CA LEU A 65 5.10 2.34 9.23
C LEU A 65 3.56 2.34 9.22
N MET A 66 2.94 1.23 8.80
CA MET A 66 1.48 1.04 8.84
C MET A 66 0.95 1.08 10.28
N LEU A 67 1.61 0.43 11.24
CA LEU A 67 1.21 0.48 12.66
C LEU A 67 1.32 1.89 13.23
N ILE A 68 2.38 2.62 12.87
CA ILE A 68 2.54 4.04 13.24
C ILE A 68 1.41 4.87 12.61
N TRP A 69 1.07 4.63 11.35
CA TRP A 69 -0.02 5.33 10.67
C TRP A 69 -1.37 5.06 11.32
N VAL A 70 -1.70 3.82 11.67
CA VAL A 70 -2.93 3.47 12.40
C VAL A 70 -2.99 4.21 13.73
N ARG A 71 -1.87 4.29 14.47
CA ARG A 71 -1.80 5.06 15.72
C ARG A 71 -1.97 6.55 15.48
N ALA A 72 -1.33 7.10 14.45
CA ALA A 72 -1.50 8.50 14.07
C ALA A 72 -2.96 8.81 13.68
N ALA A 73 -3.63 7.91 12.97
CA ALA A 73 -5.04 8.06 12.59
C ALA A 73 -5.97 8.09 13.82
N VAL A 74 -5.73 7.23 14.82
CA VAL A 74 -6.49 7.25 16.09
C VAL A 74 -6.26 8.54 16.86
N LEU A 75 -5.01 9.00 16.97
CA LEU A 75 -4.69 10.25 17.65
C LEU A 75 -5.27 11.46 16.92
N LEU A 76 -5.21 11.45 15.59
CA LEU A 76 -5.78 12.50 14.76
C LEU A 76 -7.30 12.54 14.88
N TYR A 77 -7.96 11.39 14.89
CA TYR A 77 -9.39 11.30 15.15
C TYR A 77 -9.72 11.89 16.53
N ALA A 78 -9.00 11.50 17.59
CA ALA A 78 -9.21 12.02 18.93
C ALA A 78 -8.96 13.54 19.02
N LEU A 79 -7.99 14.07 18.29
CA LEU A 79 -7.68 15.50 18.24
C LEU A 79 -8.76 16.31 17.49
N LEU A 80 -9.24 15.79 16.36
CA LEU A 80 -10.18 16.51 15.48
C LEU A 80 -11.65 16.36 15.90
N PHE A 81 -12.03 15.23 16.47
CA PHE A 81 -13.42 14.92 16.85
C PHE A 81 -13.65 14.86 18.37
N GLY A 82 -12.58 14.88 19.16
CA GLY A 82 -12.63 14.70 20.61
C GLY A 82 -12.95 13.25 21.00
N TRP A 83 -13.25 13.05 22.28
CA TRP A 83 -13.67 11.76 22.85
C TRP A 83 -15.16 11.44 22.60
N ARG A 84 -15.64 11.71 21.38
CA ARG A 84 -17.04 11.44 21.00
C ARG A 84 -17.16 10.10 20.26
N PRO A 85 -18.20 9.30 20.55
CA PRO A 85 -18.50 8.09 19.78
C PRO A 85 -18.65 8.44 18.29
N PHE A 86 -18.25 7.51 17.42
CA PHE A 86 -18.40 7.67 15.97
C PHE A 86 -19.88 7.87 15.61
N PRO A 87 -20.28 9.02 15.03
CA PRO A 87 -21.69 9.34 14.81
C PRO A 87 -22.33 8.63 13.61
N GLY A 88 -21.61 7.69 12.96
CA GLY A 88 -22.07 6.98 11.77
C GLY A 88 -21.69 7.69 10.47
N PHE A 89 -21.65 6.95 9.36
CA PHE A 89 -21.16 7.47 8.08
C PHE A 89 -22.02 8.60 7.51
N ASP A 90 -23.34 8.57 7.67
CA ASP A 90 -24.24 9.59 7.12
C ASP A 90 -24.04 10.97 7.75
N GLN A 91 -23.93 11.01 9.08
CA GLN A 91 -23.68 12.25 9.81
C GLN A 91 -22.25 12.75 9.63
N VAL A 92 -21.25 11.85 9.62
CA VAL A 92 -19.85 12.23 9.44
C VAL A 92 -19.60 12.80 8.05
N THR A 93 -20.13 12.18 6.99
CA THR A 93 -19.91 12.63 5.60
C THR A 93 -20.54 13.99 5.36
N THR A 94 -21.79 14.19 5.80
CA THR A 94 -22.47 15.49 5.73
C THR A 94 -21.67 16.54 6.49
N MET A 95 -21.31 16.27 7.75
CA MET A 95 -20.51 17.20 8.56
C MET A 95 -19.18 17.57 7.87
N LEU A 96 -18.45 16.58 7.35
CA LEU A 96 -17.13 16.79 6.74
C LEU A 96 -17.19 17.62 5.46
N LEU A 97 -18.22 17.42 4.64
CA LEU A 97 -18.31 18.05 3.32
C LEU A 97 -19.04 19.39 3.33
N THR A 98 -19.96 19.62 4.26
CA THR A 98 -20.82 20.83 4.26
C THR A 98 -20.43 21.86 5.30
N THR A 99 -19.56 21.54 6.26
CA THR A 99 -19.14 22.48 7.30
C THR A 99 -17.70 22.94 7.09
N PRO A 100 -17.38 24.24 7.31
CA PRO A 100 -16.01 24.74 7.20
C PRO A 100 -15.03 24.02 8.15
N GLU A 101 -15.49 23.69 9.35
CA GLU A 101 -14.74 22.91 10.33
C GLU A 101 -14.47 21.49 9.82
N GLY A 102 -15.49 20.84 9.22
CA GLY A 102 -15.38 19.53 8.60
C GLY A 102 -14.38 19.48 7.45
N ILE A 103 -14.40 20.48 6.56
CA ILE A 103 -13.46 20.60 5.45
C ILE A 103 -12.02 20.73 5.99
N SER A 104 -11.83 21.50 7.05
CA SER A 104 -10.51 21.66 7.68
C SER A 104 -10.00 20.33 8.24
N LYS A 105 -10.85 19.55 8.90
CA LYS A 105 -10.54 18.19 9.37
C LYS A 105 -10.19 17.25 8.22
N LEU A 106 -10.93 17.34 7.11
CA LEU A 106 -10.68 16.54 5.91
C LEU A 106 -9.32 16.87 5.30
N VAL A 107 -9.00 18.16 5.12
CA VAL A 107 -7.70 18.60 4.58
C VAL A 107 -6.55 18.12 5.44
N VAL A 108 -6.64 18.30 6.77
CA VAL A 108 -5.59 17.82 7.70
C VAL A 108 -5.47 16.30 7.66
N GLY A 109 -6.59 15.58 7.66
CA GLY A 109 -6.64 14.13 7.55
C GLY A 109 -5.99 13.62 6.26
N THR A 110 -6.36 14.22 5.13
CA THR A 110 -5.79 13.89 3.82
C THR A 110 -4.31 14.23 3.72
N ALA A 111 -3.86 15.36 4.28
CA ALA A 111 -2.45 15.73 4.28
C ALA A 111 -1.59 14.74 5.07
N ILE A 112 -2.02 14.37 6.28
CA ILE A 112 -1.31 13.40 7.12
C ILE A 112 -1.36 12.00 6.48
N GLY A 113 -2.52 11.56 6.00
CA GLY A 113 -2.65 10.28 5.30
C GLY A 113 -1.80 10.23 4.02
N GLY A 114 -1.80 11.32 3.25
CA GLY A 114 -0.97 11.48 2.06
C GLY A 114 0.52 11.41 2.35
N LEU A 115 0.97 11.97 3.47
CA LEU A 115 2.36 11.86 3.93
C LEU A 115 2.76 10.41 4.21
N PHE A 116 1.94 9.67 4.95
CA PHE A 116 2.20 8.24 5.22
C PHE A 116 2.14 7.39 3.94
N ALA A 117 1.21 7.70 3.03
CA ALA A 117 1.13 7.04 1.73
C ALA A 117 2.39 7.32 0.89
N ALA A 118 2.87 8.56 0.86
CA ALA A 118 4.09 8.95 0.15
C ALA A 118 5.32 8.22 0.70
N PHE A 119 5.49 8.15 2.03
CA PHE A 119 6.59 7.38 2.63
C PHE A 119 6.49 5.89 2.33
N SER A 120 5.31 5.30 2.48
CA SER A 120 5.09 3.88 2.20
C SER A 120 5.39 3.55 0.74
N PHE A 121 4.99 4.41 -0.17
CA PHE A 121 5.27 4.28 -1.59
C PHE A 121 6.78 4.45 -1.88
N ALA A 122 7.43 5.47 -1.34
CA ALA A 122 8.87 5.69 -1.52
C ALA A 122 9.71 4.52 -1.00
N ILE A 123 9.32 3.92 0.13
CA ILE A 123 9.97 2.74 0.70
C ILE A 123 9.65 1.48 -0.13
N GLY A 124 8.39 1.28 -0.53
CA GLY A 124 7.93 0.00 -1.03
C GLY A 124 7.97 -0.18 -2.55
N ALA A 125 7.80 0.89 -3.32
CA ALA A 125 7.49 0.81 -4.75
C ALA A 125 8.55 0.03 -5.55
N PHE A 126 9.84 0.28 -5.30
CA PHE A 126 10.92 -0.37 -6.05
C PHE A 126 11.82 -1.25 -5.18
N SER A 127 11.59 -1.32 -3.86
CA SER A 127 12.42 -2.16 -2.98
C SER A 127 12.32 -3.64 -3.28
N ILE A 128 11.14 -4.14 -3.65
CA ILE A 128 10.95 -5.56 -3.96
C ILE A 128 11.74 -5.97 -5.22
N PRO A 129 11.62 -5.30 -6.38
CA PRO A 129 12.45 -5.62 -7.53
C PRO A 129 13.94 -5.44 -7.22
N LEU A 130 14.36 -4.41 -6.47
CA LEU A 130 15.77 -4.21 -6.09
C LEU A 130 16.35 -5.36 -5.25
N VAL A 131 15.59 -5.88 -4.27
CA VAL A 131 16.00 -7.05 -3.46
C VAL A 131 16.03 -8.33 -4.30
N LEU A 132 15.18 -8.42 -5.32
CA LEU A 132 15.06 -9.59 -6.19
C LEU A 132 16.09 -9.60 -7.33
N ASP A 133 16.45 -8.44 -7.87
CA ASP A 133 17.26 -8.29 -9.08
C ASP A 133 18.77 -8.28 -8.79
N ARG A 134 19.22 -7.88 -7.59
CA ARG A 134 20.65 -7.87 -7.23
C ARG A 134 20.83 -8.15 -5.75
N HIS A 135 22.07 -8.43 -5.31
CA HIS A 135 22.45 -8.77 -3.92
C HIS A 135 22.28 -7.60 -2.91
N HIS A 136 21.29 -6.73 -3.12
CA HIS A 136 21.04 -5.61 -2.24
C HIS A 136 20.36 -6.09 -0.96
N ASP A 137 20.96 -5.71 0.17
CA ASP A 137 20.26 -5.79 1.44
C ASP A 137 19.04 -4.85 1.45
N ALA A 138 18.16 -5.09 2.42
CA ALA A 138 16.90 -4.36 2.51
C ALA A 138 17.09 -2.84 2.71
N PHE A 139 18.13 -2.42 3.44
CA PHE A 139 18.40 -0.99 3.67
C PHE A 139 18.84 -0.29 2.39
N SER A 140 19.72 -0.93 1.63
CA SER A 140 20.18 -0.43 0.33
C SER A 140 19.01 -0.36 -0.66
N ALA A 141 18.16 -1.38 -0.70
CA ALA A 141 16.98 -1.40 -1.55
C ALA A 141 16.00 -0.27 -1.21
N ILE A 142 15.73 -0.03 0.09
CA ILE A 142 14.87 1.07 0.54
C ILE A 142 15.48 2.42 0.16
N GLY A 143 16.77 2.62 0.39
CA GLY A 143 17.46 3.86 0.05
C GLY A 143 17.44 4.15 -1.46
N LEU A 144 17.66 3.13 -2.28
CA LEU A 144 17.57 3.24 -3.74
C LEU A 144 16.14 3.49 -4.21
N SER A 145 15.14 2.82 -3.62
CA SER A 145 13.72 3.07 -3.91
C SER A 145 13.34 4.52 -3.61
N MET A 146 13.76 5.05 -2.46
CA MET A 146 13.56 6.45 -2.10
C MET A 146 14.23 7.38 -3.11
N SER A 147 15.51 7.11 -3.45
CA SER A 147 16.27 7.88 -4.42
C SER A 147 15.57 7.92 -5.79
N PHE A 148 15.08 6.77 -6.28
CA PHE A 148 14.33 6.70 -7.54
C PHE A 148 13.06 7.54 -7.50
N VAL A 149 12.30 7.46 -6.40
CA VAL A 149 11.08 8.27 -6.25
C VAL A 149 11.38 9.77 -6.24
N THR A 150 12.43 10.18 -5.54
CA THR A 150 12.81 11.61 -5.42
C THR A 150 13.50 12.18 -6.66
N ASN A 151 14.21 11.36 -7.44
CA ASN A 151 14.88 11.82 -8.66
C ASN A 151 13.90 11.91 -9.84
N ASN A 152 12.84 11.10 -9.85
CA ASN A 152 11.85 11.03 -10.93
C ASN A 152 10.43 11.39 -10.46
N ILE A 153 10.28 12.49 -9.70
CA ILE A 153 8.99 12.91 -9.10
C ILE A 153 7.81 12.93 -10.10
N PRO A 154 7.93 13.49 -11.32
CA PRO A 154 6.80 13.54 -12.23
C PRO A 154 6.29 12.14 -12.63
N ALA A 155 7.20 11.24 -12.99
CA ALA A 155 6.86 9.87 -13.37
C ALA A 155 6.29 9.08 -12.20
N THR A 156 6.89 9.24 -11.01
CA THR A 156 6.46 8.52 -9.81
C THR A 156 5.13 9.03 -9.27
N LEU A 157 4.79 10.31 -9.45
CA LEU A 157 3.47 10.85 -9.14
C LEU A 157 2.38 10.27 -10.06
N VAL A 158 2.67 10.15 -11.37
CA VAL A 158 1.74 9.49 -12.31
C VAL A 158 1.55 8.02 -11.91
N TRP A 159 2.63 7.32 -11.57
CA TRP A 159 2.56 5.95 -11.11
C TRP A 159 1.75 5.82 -9.80
N ALA A 160 2.02 6.68 -8.81
CA ALA A 160 1.28 6.70 -7.55
C ALA A 160 -0.22 6.99 -7.77
N ALA A 161 -0.56 7.92 -8.67
CA ALA A 161 -1.94 8.22 -9.02
C ALA A 161 -2.66 7.01 -9.66
N LEU A 162 -1.98 6.29 -10.55
CA LEU A 162 -2.51 5.04 -11.13
C LEU A 162 -2.74 3.97 -10.08
N VAL A 163 -1.78 3.76 -9.17
CA VAL A 163 -1.92 2.82 -8.05
C VAL A 163 -3.13 3.18 -7.19
N VAL A 164 -3.27 4.45 -6.80
CA VAL A 164 -4.41 4.94 -6.02
C VAL A 164 -5.72 4.71 -6.77
N GLY A 165 -5.80 5.07 -8.05
CA GLY A 165 -6.99 4.86 -8.88
C GLY A 165 -7.42 3.40 -8.96
N LEU A 166 -6.46 2.49 -9.17
CA LEU A 166 -6.72 1.05 -9.23
C LEU A 166 -7.15 0.48 -7.87
N VAL A 167 -6.56 0.94 -6.76
CA VAL A 167 -6.99 0.56 -5.41
C VAL A 167 -8.41 1.06 -5.14
N LEU A 168 -8.77 2.29 -5.56
CA LEU A 168 -10.12 2.81 -5.43
C LEU A 168 -11.14 1.99 -6.23
N VAL A 169 -10.82 1.62 -7.47
CA VAL A 169 -11.66 0.70 -8.27
C VAL A 169 -11.86 -0.63 -7.53
N SER A 170 -10.78 -1.16 -6.93
CA SER A 170 -10.86 -2.39 -6.15
C SER A 170 -11.77 -2.26 -4.93
N LEU A 171 -11.71 -1.14 -4.21
CA LEU A 171 -12.60 -0.85 -3.07
C LEU A 171 -14.06 -0.79 -3.50
N VAL A 172 -14.37 -0.12 -4.62
CA VAL A 172 -15.75 -0.04 -5.18
C VAL A 172 -16.28 -1.43 -5.53
N THR A 173 -15.42 -2.33 -6.00
CA THR A 173 -15.80 -3.72 -6.32
C THR A 173 -15.82 -4.66 -5.09
N GLY A 174 -15.73 -4.14 -3.87
CA GLY A 174 -15.72 -4.95 -2.65
C GLY A 174 -14.44 -5.79 -2.50
N LEU A 175 -13.29 -5.24 -2.91
CA LEU A 175 -11.96 -5.88 -2.95
C LEU A 175 -11.80 -6.98 -4.02
N LEU A 176 -12.84 -7.36 -4.77
CA LEU A 176 -12.74 -8.36 -5.83
C LEU A 176 -11.80 -7.94 -6.97
N GLY A 177 -11.76 -6.64 -7.28
CA GLY A 177 -10.85 -6.07 -8.28
C GLY A 177 -9.37 -6.34 -7.98
N LEU A 178 -9.00 -6.55 -6.72
CA LEU A 178 -7.63 -6.88 -6.33
C LEU A 178 -7.13 -8.17 -6.96
N ILE A 179 -8.01 -9.14 -7.25
CA ILE A 179 -7.62 -10.42 -7.88
C ILE A 179 -6.89 -10.17 -9.22
N ILE A 180 -7.31 -9.15 -9.97
CA ILE A 180 -6.75 -8.78 -11.27
C ILE A 180 -5.69 -7.67 -11.10
N ILE A 181 -5.99 -6.70 -10.24
CA ILE A 181 -5.18 -5.49 -10.08
C ILE A 181 -3.85 -5.78 -9.39
N PHE A 182 -3.80 -6.65 -8.38
CA PHE A 182 -2.54 -6.99 -7.70
C PHE A 182 -1.49 -7.59 -8.65
N PRO A 183 -1.82 -8.63 -9.44
CA PRO A 183 -0.88 -9.17 -10.44
C PRO A 183 -0.45 -8.13 -11.48
N LEU A 184 -1.38 -7.29 -11.94
CA LEU A 184 -1.11 -6.24 -12.93
C LEU A 184 -0.12 -5.20 -12.38
N LEU A 185 -0.36 -4.72 -11.15
CA LEU A 185 0.53 -3.77 -10.48
C LEU A 185 1.92 -4.36 -10.27
N GLY A 186 2.02 -5.61 -9.81
CA GLY A 186 3.32 -6.27 -9.64
C GLY A 186 4.12 -6.37 -10.95
N HIS A 187 3.43 -6.67 -12.05
CA HIS A 187 4.05 -6.76 -13.38
C HIS A 187 4.46 -5.40 -13.95
N ALA A 188 3.62 -4.38 -13.76
CA ALA A 188 3.89 -3.03 -14.21
C ALA A 188 5.03 -2.37 -13.40
N THR A 189 5.08 -2.58 -12.07
CA THR A 189 6.20 -2.14 -11.23
C THR A 189 7.53 -2.76 -11.67
N TRP A 190 7.52 -4.04 -12.04
CA TRP A 190 8.71 -4.72 -12.57
C TRP A 190 9.21 -4.07 -13.88
N HIS A 191 8.31 -3.75 -14.81
CA HIS A 191 8.70 -3.08 -16.05
C HIS A 191 9.11 -1.62 -15.85
N ALA A 192 8.44 -0.90 -14.95
CA ALA A 192 8.85 0.46 -14.57
C ALA A 192 10.27 0.48 -14.00
N TYR A 193 10.63 -0.54 -13.21
CA TYR A 193 11.99 -0.73 -12.72
C TYR A 193 13.00 -0.99 -13.83
N LEU A 194 12.69 -1.86 -14.79
CA LEU A 194 13.58 -2.14 -15.93
C LEU A 194 13.81 -0.90 -16.80
N ALA A 195 12.74 -0.17 -17.13
CA ALA A 195 12.81 1.04 -17.95
C ALA A 195 13.73 2.13 -17.35
N GLU A 196 13.78 2.24 -16.02
CA GLU A 196 14.70 3.16 -15.33
C GLU A 196 16.16 2.68 -15.31
N GLN A 197 16.42 1.37 -15.45
CA GLN A 197 17.79 0.86 -15.61
C GLN A 197 18.34 1.00 -17.03
N GLY A 198 17.52 1.41 -18.00
CA GLY A 198 17.92 1.55 -19.39
C GLY A 198 18.00 0.23 -20.17
N GLU A 199 17.33 -0.82 -19.68
CA GLU A 199 17.10 -2.09 -20.38
C GLU A 199 15.69 -2.14 -20.99
#